data_AF-A0A2B7WGI3-F1
#
_entry.id   AF-A0A2B7WGI3-F1
#
_cell.length_a   1.000
_cell.length_b   1.000
_cell.length_c   1.000
_cell.angle_alpha   90.00
_cell.angle_beta   90.00
_cell.angle_gamma   90.00
#
_symmetry.space_group_name_H-M   'P 1'
#
loop_
_entity.id
_entity.type
_entity.pdbx_description
1 polymer ?
#
loop_
_entity_poly.entity_id
_entity_poly.type
_entity_poly.pdbx_seq_one_letter_code
_entity_poly.pdbx_strand_id
1 'polypeptide(L)'
;MAALASTSHQRIKSSSFALNGYLQIAPYLLPKTQDLHAFVIWHNDLHTDNIFVDLNDPVKIVGIIDWQSMHLSPLFLQARTPALLDFEGPLPDFFEVKLPADFDTLSPEEQERARKIRSMQSLYKL
;
A
#
# COMPACT_ATOMS: atom_id res chain seq x y z
N MET A 1 21.74 -32.76 27.28
CA MET A 1 22.25 -32.37 25.94
C MET A 1 21.46 -32.93 24.75
N ALA A 2 20.48 -33.84 24.90
CA ALA A 2 19.74 -34.42 23.76
C ALA A 2 18.58 -33.56 23.19
N ALA A 3 18.05 -32.59 23.94
CA ALA A 3 16.89 -31.79 23.52
C ALA A 3 17.21 -30.68 22.48
N LEU A 4 18.46 -30.18 22.46
CA LEU A 4 18.88 -29.11 21.55
C LEU A 4 19.12 -29.60 20.12
N ALA A 5 19.59 -30.84 19.94
CA ALA A 5 19.84 -31.41 18.61
C ALA A 5 18.53 -31.76 17.86
N SER A 6 17.51 -32.22 18.59
CA SER A 6 16.19 -32.60 18.03
C SER A 6 15.44 -31.38 17.49
N THR A 7 15.45 -30.27 18.24
CA THR A 7 14.79 -29.02 17.84
C THR A 7 15.48 -28.34 16.64
N SER A 8 16.81 -28.35 16.56
CA SER A 8 17.54 -27.86 15.38
C SER A 8 17.24 -28.66 14.11
N HIS A 9 17.13 -29.99 14.20
CA HIS A 9 16.85 -30.84 13.04
C HIS A 9 15.40 -30.69 12.55
N GLN A 10 14.44 -30.53 13.46
CA GLN A 10 13.05 -30.21 13.15
C GLN A 10 12.93 -28.83 12.46
N ARG A 11 13.72 -27.84 12.91
CA ARG A 11 13.74 -26.47 12.37
C ARG A 11 14.35 -26.40 10.96
N ILE A 12 15.39 -27.19 10.68
CA ILE A 12 16.00 -27.29 9.34
C ILE A 12 15.04 -27.98 8.35
N LYS A 13 14.35 -29.05 8.78
CA LYS A 13 13.36 -29.74 7.92
C LYS A 13 12.14 -28.88 7.60
N SER A 14 11.61 -28.17 8.59
CA SER A 14 10.48 -27.23 8.38
C SER A 14 10.88 -26.03 7.51
N SER A 15 12.11 -25.52 7.66
CA SER A 15 12.66 -24.48 6.78
C SER A 15 12.77 -24.93 5.32
N SER A 16 13.19 -26.17 5.07
CA SER A 16 13.29 -26.75 3.72
C SER A 16 11.91 -26.95 3.07
N PHE A 17 10.93 -27.41 3.86
CA PHE A 17 9.55 -27.56 3.40
C PHE A 17 8.92 -26.22 3.00
N ALA A 18 9.06 -25.18 3.84
CA ALA A 18 8.53 -23.85 3.56
C ALA A 18 9.18 -23.23 2.30
N LEU A 19 10.49 -23.37 2.14
CA LEU A 19 11.20 -22.88 0.95
C LEU A 19 10.73 -23.60 -0.31
N ASN A 20 10.59 -24.93 -0.26
CA ASN A 20 10.12 -25.70 -1.40
C ASN A 20 8.68 -25.32 -1.80
N GLY A 21 7.81 -25.08 -0.82
CA GLY A 21 6.48 -24.54 -1.06
C GLY A 21 6.52 -23.16 -1.72
N TYR A 22 7.39 -22.27 -1.23
CA TYR A 22 7.57 -20.94 -1.81
C TYR A 22 8.03 -20.99 -3.28
N LEU A 23 9.02 -21.84 -3.59
CA LEU A 23 9.52 -21.99 -4.96
C LEU A 23 8.45 -22.54 -5.93
N GLN A 24 7.55 -23.40 -5.45
CA GLN A 24 6.45 -23.92 -6.26
C GLN A 24 5.41 -22.84 -6.59
N ILE A 25 5.14 -21.91 -5.66
CA ILE A 25 4.14 -20.85 -5.86
C ILE A 25 4.71 -19.59 -6.52
N ALA A 26 6.02 -19.34 -6.41
CA ALA A 26 6.66 -18.11 -6.86
C ALA A 26 6.33 -17.72 -8.32
N PRO A 27 6.33 -18.63 -9.33
CA PRO A 27 5.96 -18.28 -10.70
C PRO A 27 4.51 -17.78 -10.85
N TYR A 28 3.62 -18.15 -9.92
CA TYR A 28 2.22 -17.74 -9.91
C TYR A 28 1.98 -16.44 -9.12
N LEU A 29 2.94 -16.03 -8.28
CA LEU A 29 2.90 -14.76 -7.54
C LEU A 29 3.45 -13.59 -8.37
N LEU A 30 4.26 -13.87 -9.39
CA LEU A 30 4.81 -12.83 -10.25
C LEU A 30 3.71 -12.22 -11.12
N PRO A 31 3.57 -10.88 -11.14
CA PRO A 31 2.65 -10.24 -12.05
C PRO A 31 3.07 -10.51 -13.50
N LYS A 32 2.10 -10.63 -14.41
CA LYS A 32 2.38 -10.81 -15.85
C LYS A 32 2.96 -9.55 -16.50
N THR A 33 2.71 -8.39 -15.89
CA THR A 33 3.20 -7.09 -16.37
C THR A 33 4.67 -6.92 -16.04
N GLN A 34 5.53 -6.93 -17.06
CA GLN A 34 6.99 -6.91 -16.92
C GLN A 34 7.51 -5.64 -16.21
N ASP A 35 6.87 -4.49 -16.43
CA ASP A 35 7.27 -3.22 -15.81
C ASP A 35 7.21 -3.28 -14.27
N LEU A 36 6.32 -4.11 -13.71
CA LEU A 36 6.20 -4.28 -12.27
C LEU A 36 7.40 -5.03 -11.67
N HIS A 37 8.21 -5.71 -12.48
CA HIS A 37 9.42 -6.43 -12.06
C HIS A 37 10.63 -5.50 -11.96
N ALA A 38 10.53 -4.27 -12.47
CA ALA A 38 11.63 -3.32 -12.46
C ALA A 38 12.03 -2.97 -11.01
N PHE A 39 13.34 -2.96 -10.77
CA PHE A 39 13.89 -2.47 -9.51
C PHE A 39 13.74 -0.96 -9.46
N VAL A 40 12.94 -0.47 -8.52
CA VAL A 40 12.66 0.95 -8.35
C VAL A 40 12.97 1.37 -6.91
N ILE A 41 13.12 2.68 -6.71
CA ILE A 41 13.06 3.28 -5.38
C ILE A 41 11.62 3.71 -5.16
N TRP A 42 11.00 3.26 -4.08
CA TRP A 42 9.64 3.64 -3.69
C TRP A 42 9.64 4.21 -2.28
N HIS A 43 9.03 5.38 -2.06
CA HIS A 43 9.00 6.04 -0.76
C HIS A 43 7.95 5.38 0.17
N ASN A 44 8.36 4.39 0.95
CA ASN A 44 7.44 3.58 1.77
C ASN A 44 6.77 4.34 2.94
N ASP A 45 7.26 5.53 3.29
CA ASP A 45 6.76 6.35 4.41
C ASP A 45 6.34 7.75 3.96
N LEU A 46 5.62 7.83 2.84
CA LEU A 46 5.22 9.10 2.24
C LEU A 46 3.93 9.62 2.92
N HIS A 47 4.11 10.38 4.00
CA HIS A 47 3.08 11.17 4.68
C HIS A 47 3.31 12.68 4.52
N THR A 48 2.34 13.51 4.93
CA THR A 48 2.39 14.97 4.76
C THR A 48 3.64 15.62 5.34
N ASP A 49 4.12 15.16 6.50
CA ASP A 49 5.29 15.76 7.16
C ASP A 49 6.61 15.53 6.40
N ASN A 50 6.63 14.60 5.45
CA ASN A 50 7.76 14.32 4.56
C ASN A 50 7.68 15.09 3.23
N ILE A 51 6.70 15.97 3.06
CA ILE A 51 6.45 16.74 1.83
C ILE A 51 6.54 18.24 2.12
N PHE A 52 7.45 18.92 1.43
CA PHE A 52 7.52 20.38 1.41
C PHE A 52 6.75 20.93 0.22
N VAL A 53 5.94 21.97 0.47
CA VAL A 53 5.18 22.69 -0.55
C VAL A 53 5.62 24.15 -0.63
N ASP A 54 5.38 24.81 -1.77
CA ASP A 54 5.67 26.23 -1.96
C ASP A 54 4.74 27.08 -1.07
N LEU A 55 5.30 28.08 -0.37
CA LEU A 55 4.52 28.95 0.51
C LEU A 55 3.53 29.84 -0.27
N ASN A 56 3.83 30.16 -1.52
CA ASN A 56 2.99 30.99 -2.38
C ASN A 56 2.02 30.14 -3.24
N ASP A 57 2.32 28.85 -3.40
CA ASP A 57 1.49 27.89 -4.12
C ASP A 57 1.51 26.50 -3.42
N PRO A 58 0.63 26.26 -2.43
CA PRO A 58 0.63 25.04 -1.65
C PRO A 58 0.36 23.74 -2.44
N VAL A 59 -0.08 23.84 -3.70
CA VAL A 59 -0.27 22.67 -4.58
C VAL A 59 1.07 22.22 -5.17
N LYS A 60 2.06 23.11 -5.23
CA LYS A 60 3.38 22.83 -5.78
C LYS A 60 4.27 22.18 -4.72
N ILE A 61 4.56 20.89 -4.91
CA ILE A 61 5.57 20.17 -4.14
C ILE A 61 6.96 20.71 -4.51
N VAL A 62 7.73 21.15 -3.52
CA VAL A 62 9.10 21.66 -3.68
C VAL A 62 10.16 20.70 -3.14
N GLY A 63 9.76 19.68 -2.38
CA GLY A 63 10.68 18.66 -1.89
C GLY A 63 9.98 17.48 -1.23
N ILE A 64 10.60 16.32 -1.33
CA ILE A 64 10.25 15.10 -0.58
C ILE A 64 11.50 14.68 0.18
N ILE A 65 11.38 14.52 1.50
CA ILE A 65 12.49 14.18 2.38
C ILE A 65 12.34 12.76 2.95
N ASP A 66 13.22 12.40 3.87
CA ASP A 66 13.19 11.14 4.62
C ASP A 66 13.32 9.85 3.79
N TRP A 67 14.12 9.93 2.72
CA TRP A 67 14.49 8.79 1.88
C TRP A 67 15.41 7.76 2.58
N GLN A 68 15.83 8.03 3.82
CA GLN A 68 16.62 7.08 4.60
C GLN A 68 15.73 5.87 4.94
N SER A 69 16.25 4.66 4.83
CA SER A 69 15.49 3.38 4.92
C SER A 69 14.80 2.91 3.64
N MET A 70 15.01 3.57 2.49
CA MET A 70 14.59 3.03 1.20
C MET A 70 15.56 1.97 0.67
N HIS A 71 15.04 1.03 -0.12
CA HIS A 71 15.81 -0.03 -0.75
C HIS A 71 15.37 -0.23 -2.20
N LEU A 72 16.26 -0.75 -3.04
CA LEU A 72 15.93 -1.13 -4.42
C LEU A 72 15.24 -2.49 -4.41
N SER A 73 14.03 -2.54 -4.94
CA SER A 73 13.22 -3.76 -5.02
C SER A 73 12.30 -3.74 -6.24
N PRO A 74 11.83 -4.88 -6.76
CA PRO A 74 10.75 -4.89 -7.75
C PRO A 74 9.52 -4.11 -7.27
N LEU A 75 8.95 -3.26 -8.13
CA LEU A 75 7.79 -2.42 -7.78
C LEU A 75 6.64 -3.25 -7.16
N PHE A 76 6.35 -4.44 -7.69
CA PHE A 76 5.27 -5.30 -7.20
C PHE A 76 5.43 -5.76 -5.74
N LEU A 77 6.65 -5.75 -5.19
CA LEU A 77 6.92 -6.15 -3.81
C LEU A 77 6.83 -5.00 -2.81
N GLN A 78 6.98 -3.77 -3.27
CA GLN A 78 7.11 -2.59 -2.40
C GLN A 78 6.01 -1.55 -2.57
N ALA A 79 5.31 -1.51 -3.71
CA ALA A 79 4.24 -0.55 -3.94
C ALA A 79 3.14 -0.70 -2.89
N ARG A 80 2.84 0.39 -2.21
CA ARG A 80 1.77 0.53 -1.22
C ARG A 80 1.10 1.87 -1.42
N THR A 81 -0.17 1.96 -1.06
CA THR A 81 -0.87 3.25 -0.98
C THR A 81 -0.13 4.15 0.01
N PRO A 82 0.34 5.35 -0.40
CA PRO A 82 0.99 6.29 0.50
C PRO A 82 0.07 6.74 1.64
N ALA A 83 0.61 6.90 2.85
CA ALA A 83 -0.12 7.40 4.00
C ALA A 83 -0.72 8.81 3.78
N LEU A 84 -0.14 9.59 2.86
CA LEU A 84 -0.73 10.86 2.38
C LEU A 84 -2.18 10.71 1.88
N LEU A 85 -2.54 9.53 1.34
CA LEU A 85 -3.87 9.26 0.80
C LEU A 85 -4.80 8.61 1.84
N ASP A 86 -4.32 8.38 3.07
CA ASP A 86 -5.16 7.86 4.14
C ASP A 86 -6.30 8.85 4.44
N PHE A 87 -7.45 8.29 4.76
CA PHE A 87 -8.65 9.07 5.06
C PHE A 87 -9.50 8.39 6.13
N GLU A 88 -10.27 9.19 6.85
CA GLU A 88 -11.26 8.68 7.79
C GLU A 88 -12.51 8.25 7.04
N GLY A 89 -12.77 6.94 7.02
CA GLY A 89 -13.98 6.39 6.41
C GLY A 89 -13.84 4.92 6.04
N PRO A 90 -14.90 4.33 5.48
CA PRO A 90 -14.83 2.97 4.97
C PRO A 90 -13.89 2.90 3.76
N LEU A 91 -13.05 1.87 3.73
CA LEU A 91 -12.25 1.57 2.54
C LEU A 91 -13.18 1.33 1.35
N PRO A 92 -12.82 1.82 0.16
CA PRO A 92 -13.65 1.62 -1.01
C PRO A 92 -13.66 0.16 -1.46
N ASP A 93 -14.79 -0.29 -2.01
CA ASP A 93 -14.88 -1.59 -2.65
C ASP A 93 -13.92 -1.69 -3.84
N PHE A 94 -13.47 -2.91 -4.13
CA PHE A 94 -12.49 -3.19 -5.19
C PHE A 94 -12.92 -2.68 -6.57
N PHE A 95 -14.21 -2.68 -6.88
CA PHE A 95 -14.69 -2.40 -8.25
C PHE A 95 -15.16 -0.96 -8.46
N GLU A 96 -15.82 -0.32 -7.50
CA GLU A 96 -16.44 0.99 -7.76
C GLU A 96 -16.58 1.85 -6.50
N VAL A 97 -16.43 3.17 -6.66
CA VAL A 97 -16.64 4.16 -5.60
C VAL A 97 -17.93 4.91 -5.90
N LYS A 98 -19.00 4.58 -5.17
CA LYS A 98 -20.34 5.17 -5.38
C LYS A 98 -20.76 6.06 -4.23
N LEU A 99 -21.66 6.99 -4.52
CA LEU A 99 -22.45 7.63 -3.48
C LEU A 99 -23.43 6.62 -2.86
N PRO A 100 -23.89 6.86 -1.61
CA PRO A 100 -24.98 6.09 -1.01
C PRO A 100 -26.23 6.07 -1.90
N ALA A 101 -26.97 4.96 -1.89
CA ALA A 101 -28.16 4.81 -2.74
C ALA A 101 -29.28 5.81 -2.40
N ASP A 102 -29.31 6.28 -1.17
CA ASP A 102 -30.25 7.24 -0.59
C ASP A 102 -29.76 8.69 -0.65
N PHE A 103 -28.66 8.96 -1.35
CA PHE A 103 -27.99 10.26 -1.38
C PHE A 103 -28.92 11.45 -1.61
N ASP A 104 -29.85 11.35 -2.57
CA ASP A 104 -30.77 12.44 -2.91
C ASP A 104 -31.79 12.75 -1.80
N THR A 105 -31.97 11.83 -0.86
CA THR A 105 -32.89 11.98 0.28
C THR A 105 -32.20 12.51 1.55
N LEU A 106 -30.87 12.55 1.55
CA LEU A 106 -30.07 13.05 2.67
C LEU A 106 -30.18 14.57 2.82
N SER A 107 -29.91 15.06 4.03
CA SER A 107 -29.77 16.50 4.26
C SER A 107 -28.59 17.08 3.46
N PRO A 108 -28.58 18.40 3.18
CA PRO A 108 -27.46 19.03 2.45
C PRO A 108 -26.09 18.79 3.10
N GLU A 109 -26.01 18.78 4.42
CA GLU A 109 -24.78 18.52 5.17
C GLU A 109 -24.30 17.07 4.98
N GLU A 110 -25.22 16.10 5.06
CA GLU A 110 -24.90 14.69 4.83
C GLU A 110 -24.51 14.41 3.37
N GLN A 111 -25.15 15.08 2.42
CA GLN A 111 -24.75 15.02 1.01
C GLN A 111 -23.32 15.55 0.81
N GLU A 112 -22.96 16.67 1.44
CA GLU A 112 -21.60 17.21 1.37
C GLU A 112 -20.57 16.23 1.95
N ARG A 113 -20.87 15.64 3.12
CA ARG A 113 -20.04 14.61 3.75
C ARG A 113 -19.88 13.39 2.84
N ALA A 114 -20.96 12.89 2.25
CA ALA A 114 -20.93 11.75 1.34
C ALA A 114 -20.11 12.03 0.07
N ARG A 115 -20.20 13.25 -0.50
CA ARG A 115 -19.33 13.68 -1.61
C ARG A 115 -17.86 13.71 -1.20
N LYS A 116 -17.54 14.24 -0.02
CA LYS A 116 -16.17 14.29 0.49
C LYS A 116 -15.58 12.89 0.65
N ILE A 117 -16.31 11.97 1.28
CA ILE A 117 -15.88 10.56 1.45
C ILE A 117 -15.66 9.91 0.08
N ARG A 118 -16.59 10.07 -0.87
CA ARG A 118 -16.46 9.53 -2.23
C ARG A 118 -15.20 10.05 -2.92
N SER A 119 -14.90 11.35 -2.78
CA SER A 119 -13.68 11.93 -3.35
C SER A 119 -12.41 11.34 -2.72
N MET A 120 -12.37 11.20 -1.39
CA MET A 120 -11.23 10.59 -0.69
C MET A 120 -11.03 9.12 -1.09
N GLN A 121 -12.11 8.35 -1.16
CA GLN A 121 -12.12 6.97 -1.65
C GLN A 121 -11.64 6.86 -3.11
N SER A 122 -11.99 7.84 -3.95
CA SER A 122 -11.55 7.87 -5.36
C SER A 122 -10.04 8.11 -5.44
N LEU A 123 -9.49 9.00 -4.61
CA LEU A 123 -8.05 9.26 -4.53
C LEU A 123 -7.28 8.04 -4.00
N TYR A 124 -7.81 7.35 -2.99
CA TYR A 124 -7.18 6.16 -2.42
C TYR A 124 -7.03 5.00 -3.42
N LYS A 125 -7.84 4.97 -4.51
CA LYS A 125 -7.78 3.93 -5.55
C LYS A 125 -6.88 4.28 -6.75
N LEU A 126 -6.35 5.50 -6.83
CA LEU A 126 -5.38 5.88 -7.87
C LEU A 126 -4.05 5.14 -7.67
#